data_AF-A0A0C3REY9-F1
#
_entry.id   AF-A0A0C3REY9-F1
#
_cell.length_a   1.000
_cell.length_b   1.000
_cell.length_c   1.000
_cell.angle_alpha   90.00
_cell.angle_beta   90.00
_cell.angle_gamma   90.00
#
_symmetry.space_group_name_H-M   'P 1'
#
loop_
_entity.id
_entity.type
_entity.pdbx_description
1 polymer ?
#
loop_
_entity_poly.entity_id
_entity_poly.type
_entity_poly.pdbx_seq_one_letter_code
_entity_poly.pdbx_strand_id
1 'polypeptide(L)'
;MKMNFKLKALAVAAIMAASAPAFAAIDGGVTGNGELLLNVRYYGGDSATTGGDDISGLFDLGFHLNDMLAANGQTGFSKTWDLATGAYGASWNQLLNFVGANKGQIEFNVIALDDTDRNLTGGSRYLMTGNVDSWPSQGNTNVKTMNVMEQYLDANNSRGTHATAANGASTATPTDAPNTFFGAINGFGQGDNWLAKTTVDTTQVLGTEQNFWFLTTSSTSNLAQATKTPFGVDLNHDGVIGAGEFTKVTLSQDGVLSITSPVPEADTWAMLLAGLGMLGAMVRRRAGA
;
A
#
# COMPACT_ATOMS: atom_id res chain seq x y z
N MET A 1 36.00 -38.85 41.96
CA MET A 1 34.82 -38.08 41.52
C MET A 1 35.02 -37.73 40.04
N LYS A 2 34.41 -38.46 39.10
CA LYS A 2 34.53 -38.18 37.65
C LYS A 2 33.19 -37.62 37.16
N MET A 3 33.18 -36.34 36.78
CA MET A 3 32.02 -35.63 36.25
C MET A 3 31.78 -36.02 34.79
N ASN A 4 30.74 -36.81 34.52
CA ASN A 4 30.23 -37.12 33.17
C ASN A 4 29.12 -36.11 32.79
N PHE A 5 29.51 -34.86 32.52
CA PHE A 5 28.56 -33.76 32.26
C PHE A 5 28.56 -33.23 30.81
N LYS A 6 29.04 -34.00 29.83
CA LYS A 6 29.26 -33.46 28.47
C LYS A 6 28.29 -33.88 27.37
N LEU A 7 27.33 -34.79 27.62
CA LEU A 7 26.41 -35.23 26.55
C LEU A 7 24.98 -34.67 26.66
N LYS A 8 24.50 -34.35 27.87
CA LYS A 8 23.12 -33.89 28.09
C LYS A 8 22.91 -32.39 27.83
N ALA A 9 23.97 -31.59 27.89
CA ALA A 9 23.90 -30.15 27.61
C ALA A 9 23.84 -29.82 26.10
N LEU A 10 24.36 -30.70 25.24
CA LEU A 10 24.40 -30.47 23.79
C LEU A 10 23.03 -30.71 23.13
N ALA A 11 22.24 -31.64 23.65
CA ALA A 11 20.90 -31.94 23.12
C ALA A 11 19.87 -30.84 23.43
N VAL A 12 20.02 -30.10 24.54
CA VAL A 12 19.10 -29.01 24.91
C VAL A 12 19.42 -27.72 24.14
N ALA A 13 20.69 -27.47 23.81
CA ALA A 13 21.09 -26.33 22.97
C ALA A 13 20.67 -26.50 21.50
N ALA A 14 20.58 -27.74 20.99
CA ALA A 14 20.18 -28.01 19.61
C ALA A 14 18.67 -27.80 19.36
N ILE A 15 17.81 -27.98 20.37
CA ILE A 15 16.35 -27.80 20.23
C ILE A 15 15.97 -26.31 20.29
N MET A 16 16.74 -25.49 21.01
CA MET A 16 16.53 -24.03 21.08
C MET A 16 17.02 -23.28 19.83
N ALA A 17 17.74 -23.94 18.92
CA ALA A 17 18.19 -23.35 17.66
C ALA A 17 17.21 -23.56 16.48
N ALA A 18 16.10 -24.27 16.69
CA ALA A 18 15.18 -24.68 15.62
C ALA A 18 13.74 -24.15 15.78
N SER A 19 13.58 -22.97 16.38
CA SER A 19 12.30 -22.24 16.36
C SER A 19 12.52 -20.73 16.31
N ALA A 20 13.34 -20.25 15.38
CA ALA A 20 13.06 -18.92 14.85
C ALA A 20 11.75 -19.06 14.06
N PRO A 21 10.71 -18.22 14.31
CA PRO A 21 9.56 -18.21 13.44
C PRO A 21 10.07 -18.00 12.01
N ALA A 22 9.76 -18.92 11.10
CA ALA A 22 9.95 -18.66 9.68
C ALA A 22 8.97 -17.55 9.35
N PHE A 23 9.47 -16.32 9.25
CA PHE A 23 8.69 -15.23 8.72
C PHE A 23 8.48 -15.53 7.24
N ALA A 24 7.22 -15.56 6.82
CA ALA A 24 6.88 -15.79 5.42
C ALA A 24 7.41 -14.61 4.61
N ALA A 25 7.98 -14.91 3.43
CA ALA A 25 8.26 -13.90 2.44
C ALA A 25 6.93 -13.27 1.95
N ILE A 26 7.02 -12.19 1.18
CA ILE A 26 5.85 -11.49 0.66
C ILE A 26 4.97 -12.46 -0.13
N ASP A 27 3.69 -12.52 0.24
CA ASP A 27 2.68 -13.24 -0.53
C ASP A 27 2.28 -12.40 -1.76
N GLY A 28 2.74 -12.82 -2.95
CA GLY A 28 2.43 -12.13 -4.20
C GLY A 28 1.08 -12.52 -4.81
N GLY A 29 0.87 -12.13 -6.07
CA GLY A 29 -0.37 -12.37 -6.81
C GLY A 29 -0.63 -13.84 -7.13
N VAL A 30 0.39 -14.70 -7.11
CA VAL A 30 0.24 -16.15 -7.32
C VAL A 30 -0.51 -16.86 -6.20
N THR A 31 -0.68 -16.22 -5.05
CA THR A 31 -1.35 -16.78 -3.87
C THR A 31 -2.88 -16.69 -3.93
N GLY A 32 -3.42 -15.83 -4.80
CA GLY A 32 -4.86 -15.56 -4.84
C GLY A 32 -5.30 -14.47 -3.87
N ASN A 33 -4.40 -13.95 -3.05
CA ASN A 33 -4.72 -12.98 -2.02
C ASN A 33 -3.43 -12.28 -1.59
N GLY A 34 -2.74 -11.60 -2.50
CA GLY A 34 -1.43 -11.02 -2.19
C GLY A 34 -1.47 -9.97 -1.08
N GLU A 35 -0.32 -9.74 -0.47
CA GLU A 35 -0.12 -8.72 0.56
C GLU A 35 -0.24 -7.32 -0.02
N LEU A 36 -0.61 -6.39 0.87
CA LEU A 36 -0.67 -4.97 0.65
C LEU A 36 0.73 -4.40 0.85
N LEU A 37 1.21 -3.72 -0.17
CA LEU A 37 2.59 -3.29 -0.28
C LEU A 37 2.64 -1.80 -0.51
N LEU A 38 3.55 -1.13 0.17
CA LEU A 38 3.94 0.24 -0.13
C LEU A 38 5.20 0.21 -0.98
N ASN A 39 5.15 0.84 -2.16
CA ASN A 39 6.35 1.18 -2.91
C ASN A 39 6.67 2.65 -2.70
N VAL A 40 7.95 2.92 -2.53
CA VAL A 40 8.50 4.27 -2.47
C VAL A 40 9.61 4.36 -3.50
N ARG A 41 9.71 5.46 -4.23
CA ARG A 41 10.82 5.70 -5.14
C ARG A 41 11.29 7.14 -5.13
N TYR A 42 12.53 7.30 -5.56
CA TYR A 42 13.16 8.57 -5.86
C TYR A 42 13.97 8.40 -7.14
N TYR A 43 13.84 9.36 -8.05
CA TYR A 43 14.72 9.49 -9.20
C TYR A 43 15.62 10.72 -9.01
N GLY A 44 16.91 10.58 -9.29
CA GLY A 44 17.86 11.69 -9.32
C GLY A 44 17.65 12.63 -10.52
N GLY A 45 16.88 12.18 -11.52
CA GLY A 45 16.43 12.93 -12.69
C GLY A 45 14.98 12.60 -13.07
N ASP A 46 14.63 12.75 -14.35
CA ASP A 46 13.24 12.63 -14.82
C ASP A 46 12.72 11.18 -14.92
N SER A 47 13.61 10.19 -14.86
CA SER A 47 13.26 8.77 -14.99
C SER A 47 14.37 7.88 -14.46
N ALA A 48 14.04 6.60 -14.21
CA ALA A 48 15.01 5.58 -13.84
C ALA A 48 16.21 5.52 -14.81
N THR A 49 17.43 5.59 -14.28
CA THR A 49 18.67 5.46 -15.05
C THR A 49 19.63 4.47 -14.40
N THR A 50 20.67 4.05 -15.11
CA THR A 50 21.78 3.28 -14.49
C THR A 50 22.70 4.15 -13.62
N GLY A 51 22.41 5.44 -13.44
CA GLY A 51 23.31 6.46 -12.89
C GLY A 51 23.66 6.32 -11.41
N GLY A 52 22.99 5.43 -10.69
CA GLY A 52 23.20 5.23 -9.25
C GLY A 52 22.67 6.38 -8.38
N ASP A 53 21.85 7.24 -8.96
CA ASP A 53 21.18 8.40 -8.35
C ASP A 53 19.70 8.12 -8.01
N ASP A 54 19.22 6.91 -8.27
CA ASP A 54 17.86 6.48 -7.98
C ASP A 54 17.82 5.43 -6.88
N ILE A 55 16.76 5.46 -6.07
CA ILE A 55 16.49 4.46 -5.04
C ILE A 55 14.99 4.18 -4.91
N SER A 56 14.65 2.93 -4.63
CA SER A 56 13.29 2.52 -4.28
C SER A 56 13.28 1.72 -2.99
N GLY A 57 12.13 1.70 -2.33
CA GLY A 57 11.85 0.88 -1.16
C GLY A 57 10.55 0.10 -1.34
N LEU A 58 10.54 -1.14 -0.87
CA LEU A 58 9.36 -2.00 -0.78
C LEU A 58 9.08 -2.28 0.68
N PHE A 59 7.84 -2.09 1.11
CA PHE A 59 7.41 -2.34 2.48
C PHE A 59 6.15 -3.18 2.46
N ASP A 60 6.19 -4.34 3.09
CA ASP A 60 5.01 -5.19 3.30
C ASP A 60 4.21 -4.66 4.50
N LEU A 61 2.93 -4.33 4.30
CA LEU A 61 2.07 -3.71 5.30
C LEU A 61 1.32 -4.72 6.18
N GLY A 62 1.45 -6.02 5.92
CA GLY A 62 0.87 -7.10 6.73
C GLY A 62 -0.65 -7.23 6.64
N PHE A 63 -1.26 -6.69 5.59
CA PHE A 63 -2.66 -6.90 5.22
C PHE A 63 -2.71 -7.63 3.90
N HIS A 64 -3.69 -8.50 3.69
CA HIS A 64 -3.91 -9.08 2.37
C HIS A 64 -4.99 -8.34 1.59
N LEU A 65 -5.01 -8.54 0.28
CA LEU A 65 -5.96 -7.93 -0.65
C LEU A 65 -7.42 -8.10 -0.19
N ASN A 66 -7.81 -9.30 0.24
CA ASN A 66 -9.16 -9.59 0.70
C ASN A 66 -9.52 -8.86 2.01
N ASP A 67 -8.55 -8.64 2.90
CA ASP A 67 -8.78 -7.87 4.14
C ASP A 67 -9.15 -6.43 3.80
N MET A 68 -8.45 -5.85 2.82
CA MET A 68 -8.75 -4.50 2.33
C MET A 68 -10.08 -4.46 1.58
N LEU A 69 -10.39 -5.44 0.73
CA LEU A 69 -11.70 -5.51 0.07
C LEU A 69 -12.86 -5.59 1.08
N ALA A 70 -12.68 -6.33 2.18
CA ALA A 70 -13.67 -6.41 3.25
C ALA A 70 -13.85 -5.08 4.01
N ALA A 71 -12.83 -4.23 4.02
CA ALA A 71 -12.86 -2.91 4.61
C ALA A 71 -13.52 -1.84 3.72
N ASN A 72 -13.70 -2.10 2.41
CA ASN A 72 -14.36 -1.14 1.53
C ASN A 72 -15.82 -0.91 1.95
N GLY A 73 -16.28 0.34 1.93
CA GLY A 73 -17.61 0.72 2.42
C GLY A 73 -17.71 0.85 3.95
N GLN A 74 -16.67 0.52 4.73
CA GLN A 74 -16.70 0.64 6.18
C GLN A 74 -16.36 2.07 6.62
N THR A 75 -17.32 2.72 7.28
CA THR A 75 -17.14 4.01 7.93
C THR A 75 -16.05 3.98 8.99
N GLY A 76 -15.15 4.96 8.97
CA GLY A 76 -14.11 5.13 10.00
C GLY A 76 -13.03 4.06 10.00
N PHE A 77 -12.94 3.23 8.95
CA PHE A 77 -11.79 2.37 8.74
C PHE A 77 -10.52 3.23 8.67
N SER A 78 -9.54 2.95 9.51
CA SER A 78 -8.25 3.63 9.50
C SER A 78 -7.13 2.68 9.89
N LYS A 79 -6.03 2.75 9.16
CA LYS A 79 -4.79 2.01 9.41
C LYS A 79 -3.60 2.94 9.20
N THR A 80 -2.59 2.78 10.05
CA THR A 80 -1.39 3.60 10.05
C THR A 80 -0.16 2.73 10.25
N TRP A 81 0.90 3.03 9.52
CA TRP A 81 2.21 2.39 9.64
C TRP A 81 3.27 3.47 9.82
N ASP A 82 4.18 3.25 10.76
CA ASP A 82 5.35 4.09 10.97
C ASP A 82 6.57 3.40 10.36
N LEU A 83 7.03 3.93 9.22
CA LEU A 83 8.16 3.37 8.47
C LEU A 83 9.50 3.66 9.15
N ALA A 84 9.58 4.60 10.09
CA ALA A 84 10.82 4.96 10.76
C ALA A 84 11.21 3.99 11.89
N THR A 85 10.34 3.02 12.20
CA THR A 85 10.52 2.10 13.34
C THR A 85 10.38 0.64 12.93
N GLY A 86 10.63 -0.28 13.88
CA GLY A 86 10.42 -1.71 13.70
C GLY A 86 11.20 -2.34 12.53
N ALA A 87 10.54 -3.25 11.81
CA ALA A 87 11.13 -3.97 10.68
C ALA A 87 11.38 -3.08 9.44
N TYR A 88 10.75 -1.91 9.37
CA TYR A 88 10.86 -0.94 8.28
C TYR A 88 12.02 0.05 8.46
N GLY A 89 12.34 0.39 9.72
CA GLY A 89 13.17 1.54 10.06
C GLY A 89 14.55 1.57 9.39
N ALA A 90 15.19 0.41 9.22
CA ALA A 90 16.48 0.34 8.52
C ALA A 90 16.37 0.74 7.04
N SER A 91 15.37 0.20 6.33
CA SER A 91 15.11 0.47 4.92
C SER A 91 14.65 1.91 4.69
N TRP A 92 13.76 2.43 5.55
CA TRP A 92 13.32 3.82 5.47
C TRP A 92 14.46 4.81 5.70
N ASN A 93 15.29 4.58 6.74
CA ASN A 93 16.46 5.42 7.00
C ASN A 93 17.48 5.35 5.86
N GLN A 94 17.72 4.18 5.29
CA GLN A 94 18.60 4.04 4.12
C GLN A 94 18.07 4.86 2.94
N LEU A 95 16.77 4.80 2.66
CA LEU A 95 16.13 5.58 1.60
C LEU A 95 16.29 7.09 1.86
N LEU A 96 15.94 7.58 3.05
CA LEU A 96 16.06 9.00 3.38
C LEU A 96 17.50 9.51 3.35
N ASN A 97 18.47 8.68 3.77
CA ASN A 97 19.89 9.03 3.72
C ASN A 97 20.41 9.14 2.28
N PHE A 98 19.95 8.25 1.40
CA PHE A 98 20.30 8.29 -0.02
C PHE A 98 19.73 9.56 -0.68
N VAL A 99 18.45 9.85 -0.44
CA VAL A 99 17.75 10.98 -1.07
C VAL A 99 18.24 12.35 -0.54
N GLY A 100 18.68 12.40 0.72
CA GLY A 100 19.29 13.60 1.30
C GLY A 100 18.34 14.79 1.38
N ALA A 101 18.66 15.89 0.69
CA ALA A 101 17.84 17.11 0.69
C ALA A 101 16.59 17.02 -0.20
N ASN A 102 16.52 16.04 -1.11
CA ASN A 102 15.48 15.94 -2.13
C ASN A 102 14.24 15.14 -1.68
N LYS A 103 13.99 15.02 -0.36
CA LYS A 103 12.92 14.18 0.20
C LYS A 103 11.53 14.51 -0.35
N GLY A 104 11.30 15.77 -0.73
CA GLY A 104 10.04 16.21 -1.35
C GLY A 104 9.79 15.65 -2.76
N GLN A 105 10.79 15.03 -3.39
CA GLN A 105 10.69 14.37 -4.69
C GLN A 105 10.48 12.86 -4.57
N ILE A 106 10.41 12.34 -3.34
CA ILE A 106 10.04 10.95 -3.12
C ILE A 106 8.58 10.78 -3.52
N GLU A 107 8.31 9.78 -4.34
CA GLU A 107 6.97 9.37 -4.72
C GLU A 107 6.63 7.99 -4.16
N PHE A 108 5.34 7.73 -3.94
CA PHE A 108 4.86 6.49 -3.37
C PHE A 108 3.57 6.01 -4.01
N ASN A 109 3.34 4.70 -3.97
CA ASN A 109 2.03 4.10 -4.21
C ASN A 109 1.80 2.93 -3.26
N VAL A 110 0.54 2.52 -3.09
CA VAL A 110 0.18 1.30 -2.35
C VAL A 110 -0.48 0.35 -3.32
N ILE A 111 -0.07 -0.93 -3.31
CA ILE A 111 -0.53 -1.95 -4.25
C ILE A 111 -0.86 -3.28 -3.55
N ALA A 112 -1.71 -4.11 -4.15
CA ALA A 112 -1.84 -5.52 -3.84
C ALA A 112 -2.21 -6.30 -5.12
N LEU A 113 -1.81 -7.57 -5.22
CA LEU A 113 -1.94 -8.36 -6.44
C LEU A 113 -2.71 -9.66 -6.20
N ASP A 114 -3.45 -10.09 -7.21
CA ASP A 114 -3.91 -11.47 -7.40
C ASP A 114 -4.10 -11.74 -8.90
N ASP A 115 -3.50 -12.82 -9.38
CA ASP A 115 -3.63 -13.30 -10.75
C ASP A 115 -3.95 -14.80 -10.89
N THR A 116 -4.43 -15.45 -9.83
CA THR A 116 -4.67 -16.90 -9.82
C THR A 116 -5.70 -17.37 -10.86
N ASP A 117 -6.68 -16.53 -11.18
CA ASP A 117 -7.81 -16.87 -12.05
C ASP A 117 -7.90 -15.98 -13.30
N ARG A 118 -6.77 -15.53 -13.86
CA ARG A 118 -6.66 -14.51 -14.93
C ARG A 118 -7.65 -14.61 -16.11
N ASN A 119 -8.10 -15.81 -16.46
CA ASN A 119 -9.00 -16.04 -17.59
C ASN A 119 -10.50 -16.06 -17.21
N LEU A 120 -10.83 -15.85 -15.94
CA LEU A 120 -12.19 -15.79 -15.41
C LEU A 120 -12.65 -14.36 -15.21
N THR A 121 -13.96 -14.20 -15.05
CA THR A 121 -14.55 -12.93 -14.61
C THR A 121 -14.21 -12.70 -13.14
N GLY A 122 -13.71 -11.52 -12.79
CA GLY A 122 -13.24 -11.24 -11.43
C GLY A 122 -11.91 -11.89 -11.08
N GLY A 123 -11.22 -12.50 -12.06
CA GLY A 123 -10.07 -13.38 -11.83
C GLY A 123 -8.79 -12.65 -11.47
N SER A 124 -8.29 -11.77 -12.36
CA SER A 124 -7.20 -10.86 -11.98
C SER A 124 -7.75 -9.71 -11.14
N ARG A 125 -7.11 -9.43 -10.01
CA ARG A 125 -7.57 -8.50 -8.97
C ARG A 125 -6.38 -7.68 -8.50
N TYR A 126 -6.50 -6.35 -8.55
CA TYR A 126 -5.42 -5.47 -8.12
C TYR A 126 -5.97 -4.33 -7.29
N LEU A 127 -5.34 -4.09 -6.16
CA LEU A 127 -5.51 -2.85 -5.40
C LEU A 127 -4.38 -1.91 -5.77
N MET A 128 -4.70 -0.62 -5.92
CA MET A 128 -3.70 0.40 -6.17
C MET A 128 -4.18 1.78 -5.74
N THR A 129 -3.24 2.66 -5.42
CA THR A 129 -3.51 4.10 -5.37
C THR A 129 -3.66 4.67 -6.78
N GLY A 130 -4.42 5.76 -6.90
CA GLY A 130 -4.52 6.55 -8.12
C GLY A 130 -5.13 7.92 -7.81
N ASN A 131 -4.44 9.00 -8.17
CA ASN A 131 -4.87 10.36 -7.88
C ASN A 131 -5.90 10.89 -8.89
N VAL A 132 -7.01 10.17 -9.00
CA VAL A 132 -8.14 10.49 -9.90
C VAL A 132 -9.45 10.23 -9.18
N ASP A 133 -10.44 11.10 -9.39
CA ASP A 133 -11.80 10.92 -8.87
C ASP A 133 -12.66 10.00 -9.74
N SER A 134 -12.20 9.71 -10.96
CA SER A 134 -12.80 8.72 -11.85
C SER A 134 -11.70 8.00 -12.61
N TRP A 135 -11.61 6.69 -12.45
CA TRP A 135 -10.64 5.89 -13.20
C TRP A 135 -10.95 5.94 -14.71
N PRO A 136 -9.98 6.28 -15.59
CA PRO A 136 -10.18 6.33 -17.03
C PRO A 136 -10.49 4.97 -17.68
N SER A 137 -10.60 4.94 -19.01
CA SER A 137 -10.76 3.69 -19.76
C SER A 137 -9.61 2.72 -19.46
N GLN A 138 -9.95 1.51 -19.04
CA GLN A 138 -8.99 0.47 -18.66
C GLN A 138 -9.56 -0.86 -19.13
N GLY A 139 -8.86 -1.56 -20.03
CA GLY A 139 -9.32 -2.82 -20.62
C GLY A 139 -8.92 -4.05 -19.82
N ASN A 140 -9.70 -5.13 -19.96
CA ASN A 140 -9.40 -6.44 -19.36
C ASN A 140 -8.02 -6.96 -19.78
N THR A 141 -7.61 -6.72 -21.03
CA THR A 141 -6.27 -7.13 -21.52
C THR A 141 -5.16 -6.60 -20.62
N ASN A 142 -5.18 -5.30 -20.32
CA ASN A 142 -4.14 -4.69 -19.49
C ASN A 142 -4.17 -5.23 -18.06
N VAL A 143 -5.36 -5.32 -17.45
CA VAL A 143 -5.53 -5.86 -16.08
C VAL A 143 -4.98 -7.28 -15.98
N LYS A 144 -5.30 -8.16 -16.94
CA LYS A 144 -4.75 -9.52 -17.00
C LYS A 144 -3.22 -9.56 -17.07
N THR A 145 -2.59 -8.55 -17.66
CA THR A 145 -1.12 -8.50 -17.81
C THR A 145 -0.39 -7.70 -16.74
N MET A 146 -1.10 -7.16 -15.73
CA MET A 146 -0.49 -6.50 -14.57
C MET A 146 0.27 -7.49 -13.68
N ASN A 147 0.01 -8.80 -13.84
CA ASN A 147 0.71 -9.90 -13.17
C ASN A 147 2.22 -9.91 -13.42
N VAL A 148 2.70 -9.18 -14.44
CA VAL A 148 4.12 -8.91 -14.66
C VAL A 148 4.81 -8.30 -13.44
N MET A 149 4.07 -7.61 -12.56
CA MET A 149 4.61 -7.06 -11.31
C MET A 149 4.99 -8.14 -10.29
N GLU A 150 4.58 -9.40 -10.48
CA GLU A 150 5.00 -10.51 -9.62
C GLU A 150 6.53 -10.65 -9.59
N GLN A 151 7.18 -10.43 -10.74
CA GLN A 151 8.64 -10.55 -10.83
C GLN A 151 9.37 -9.52 -9.94
N TYR A 152 8.72 -8.41 -9.61
CA TYR A 152 9.24 -7.40 -8.69
C TYR A 152 9.13 -7.87 -7.24
N LEU A 153 8.04 -8.56 -6.89
CA LEU A 153 7.86 -9.16 -5.57
C LEU A 153 8.84 -10.31 -5.35
N ASP A 154 8.92 -11.23 -6.31
CA ASP A 154 9.85 -12.36 -6.29
C ASP A 154 11.30 -11.91 -6.11
N ALA A 155 11.71 -10.84 -6.82
CA ALA A 155 13.07 -10.31 -6.74
C ALA A 155 13.38 -9.66 -5.38
N ASN A 156 12.38 -9.10 -4.70
CA ASN A 156 12.56 -8.45 -3.40
C ASN A 156 12.34 -9.40 -2.21
N ASN A 157 11.71 -10.56 -2.40
CA ASN A 157 11.38 -11.50 -1.33
C ASN A 157 12.58 -11.98 -0.49
N SER A 158 13.76 -12.05 -1.07
CA SER A 158 15.00 -12.41 -0.36
C SER A 158 15.81 -11.20 0.12
N ARG A 159 15.33 -9.97 -0.07
CA ARG A 159 16.05 -8.73 0.24
C ARG A 159 15.62 -8.13 1.57
N GLY A 160 16.52 -7.35 2.16
CA GLY A 160 16.27 -6.63 3.40
C GLY A 160 15.75 -7.54 4.51
N THR A 161 14.62 -7.16 5.09
CA THR A 161 13.99 -7.89 6.20
C THR A 161 12.83 -8.80 5.77
N HIS A 162 12.46 -8.86 4.48
CA HIS A 162 11.30 -9.65 4.00
C HIS A 162 11.34 -11.13 4.42
N ALA A 163 12.52 -11.78 4.36
CA ALA A 163 12.64 -13.19 4.76
C ALA A 163 12.90 -13.40 6.27
N THR A 164 13.01 -12.33 7.06
CA THR A 164 13.54 -12.42 8.44
C THR A 164 12.74 -11.65 9.48
N ALA A 165 11.73 -10.88 9.08
CA ALA A 165 10.80 -10.19 9.95
C ALA A 165 9.40 -10.29 9.37
N ALA A 166 8.38 -10.33 10.24
CA ALA A 166 7.01 -10.13 9.80
C ALA A 166 6.88 -8.72 9.25
N ASN A 167 6.24 -8.56 8.10
CA ASN A 167 6.02 -7.28 7.45
C ASN A 167 7.37 -6.60 7.16
N GLY A 168 8.17 -7.25 6.32
CA GLY A 168 9.53 -6.82 6.04
C GLY A 168 9.60 -5.62 5.09
N ALA A 169 10.80 -5.08 4.96
CA ALA A 169 11.12 -4.05 4.00
C ALA A 169 12.50 -4.25 3.37
N SER A 170 12.67 -3.66 2.20
CA SER A 170 13.93 -3.63 1.49
C SER A 170 14.06 -2.35 0.69
N THR A 171 15.28 -2.05 0.28
CA THR A 171 15.58 -1.00 -0.69
C THR A 171 16.35 -1.59 -1.86
N ALA A 172 16.26 -0.93 -3.01
CA ALA A 172 17.02 -1.27 -4.20
C ALA A 172 17.39 -0.03 -5.00
N THR A 173 18.49 -0.11 -5.73
CA THR A 173 18.90 0.87 -6.75
C THR A 173 18.81 0.22 -8.14
N PRO A 174 18.83 1.00 -9.24
CA PRO A 174 18.82 0.43 -10.61
C PRO A 174 20.02 -0.47 -10.94
N THR A 175 21.08 -0.42 -10.13
CA THR A 175 22.29 -1.24 -10.28
C THR A 175 22.23 -2.55 -9.50
N ASP A 176 21.22 -2.74 -8.66
CA ASP A 176 20.93 -4.03 -8.02
C ASP A 176 20.48 -5.09 -9.04
N ALA A 177 20.25 -6.32 -8.56
CA ALA A 177 19.74 -7.40 -9.39
C ALA A 177 18.45 -6.98 -10.15
N PRO A 178 18.22 -7.53 -11.36
CA PRO A 178 17.05 -7.18 -12.17
C PRO A 178 15.73 -7.28 -11.39
N ASN A 179 14.78 -6.40 -11.72
CA ASN A 179 13.44 -6.34 -11.14
C ASN A 179 13.37 -6.00 -9.65
N THR A 180 14.47 -5.67 -8.97
CA THR A 180 14.42 -5.25 -7.55
C THR A 180 14.00 -3.80 -7.38
N PHE A 181 14.27 -2.95 -8.37
CA PHE A 181 13.99 -1.53 -8.35
C PHE A 181 12.64 -1.20 -9.00
N PHE A 182 11.75 -0.51 -8.28
CA PHE A 182 10.36 -0.26 -8.70
C PHE A 182 10.27 0.50 -10.04
N GLY A 183 11.19 1.43 -10.29
CA GLY A 183 11.21 2.21 -11.55
C GLY A 183 11.80 1.50 -12.76
N ALA A 184 12.34 0.29 -12.60
CA ALA A 184 12.99 -0.46 -13.67
C ALA A 184 12.63 -1.96 -13.64
N ILE A 185 11.33 -2.23 -13.57
CA ILE A 185 10.81 -3.59 -13.64
C ILE A 185 10.78 -4.02 -15.11
N ASN A 186 11.35 -5.18 -15.43
CA ASN A 186 11.49 -5.68 -16.80
C ASN A 186 12.35 -4.76 -17.71
N GLY A 187 13.36 -4.09 -17.14
CA GLY A 187 14.14 -3.03 -17.80
C GLY A 187 13.67 -1.65 -17.35
N PHE A 188 14.03 -0.56 -18.05
CA PHE A 188 13.60 0.82 -17.69
C PHE A 188 12.10 1.10 -18.00
N GLY A 189 11.26 0.07 -17.89
CA GLY A 189 9.81 0.20 -17.87
C GLY A 189 9.38 0.76 -16.52
N GLN A 190 8.73 1.92 -16.54
CA GLN A 190 8.29 2.66 -15.36
C GLN A 190 7.26 1.85 -14.55
N GLY A 191 7.56 1.54 -13.28
CA GLY A 191 6.63 0.90 -12.35
C GLY A 191 5.42 1.76 -12.00
N ASP A 192 5.52 3.07 -12.21
CA ASP A 192 4.54 4.10 -11.85
C ASP A 192 3.17 3.88 -12.50
N ASN A 193 3.21 3.43 -13.76
CA ASN A 193 2.04 3.04 -14.54
C ASN A 193 1.91 1.51 -14.69
N TRP A 194 2.46 0.74 -13.75
CA TRP A 194 2.50 -0.72 -13.80
C TRP A 194 3.02 -1.24 -15.15
N LEU A 195 4.19 -0.78 -15.62
CA LEU A 195 4.71 -1.12 -16.96
C LEU A 195 3.74 -0.76 -18.09
N ALA A 196 3.18 0.46 -18.00
CA ALA A 196 2.18 1.02 -18.90
C ALA A 196 0.90 0.15 -19.02
N LYS A 197 0.56 -0.60 -17.96
CA LYS A 197 -0.69 -1.35 -17.89
C LYS A 197 -1.82 -0.52 -17.29
N THR A 198 -1.54 0.44 -16.40
CA THR A 198 -2.53 1.42 -15.97
C THR A 198 -2.59 2.59 -16.94
N THR A 199 -3.75 3.24 -17.03
CA THR A 199 -3.92 4.50 -17.78
C THR A 199 -3.71 5.74 -16.94
N VAL A 200 -3.30 5.58 -15.68
CA VAL A 200 -3.04 6.64 -14.72
C VAL A 200 -1.74 6.35 -14.00
N ASP A 201 -1.06 7.42 -13.64
CA ASP A 201 0.03 7.38 -12.67
C ASP A 201 -0.53 6.98 -11.30
N THR A 202 0.04 5.92 -10.74
CA THR A 202 -0.35 5.40 -9.43
C THR A 202 0.50 5.97 -8.31
N THR A 203 1.55 6.74 -8.62
CA THR A 203 2.42 7.38 -7.64
C THR A 203 2.05 8.84 -7.40
N GLN A 204 2.36 9.35 -6.20
CA GLN A 204 2.35 10.77 -5.88
C GLN A 204 3.48 11.11 -4.90
N VAL A 205 3.85 12.38 -4.85
CA VAL A 205 4.84 12.88 -3.89
C VAL A 205 4.35 12.78 -2.45
N LEU A 206 5.29 12.64 -1.50
CA LEU A 206 4.99 12.59 -0.07
C LEU A 206 4.11 13.76 0.40
N GLY A 207 3.18 13.47 1.30
CA GLY A 207 2.21 14.42 1.85
C GLY A 207 0.99 14.67 0.97
N THR A 208 0.95 14.11 -0.24
CA THR A 208 -0.22 14.18 -1.13
C THR A 208 -1.16 13.02 -0.87
N GLU A 209 -2.45 13.31 -0.70
CA GLU A 209 -3.48 12.27 -0.59
C GLU A 209 -3.78 11.66 -1.96
N GLN A 210 -3.93 10.34 -2.00
CA GLN A 210 -4.33 9.58 -3.18
C GLN A 210 -5.65 8.84 -2.92
N ASN A 211 -6.48 8.66 -3.96
CA ASN A 211 -7.62 7.77 -3.86
C ASN A 211 -7.16 6.32 -3.97
N PHE A 212 -7.90 5.39 -3.35
CA PHE A 212 -7.63 3.96 -3.42
C PHE A 212 -8.63 3.26 -4.33
N TRP A 213 -8.15 2.32 -5.15
CA TRP A 213 -8.91 1.73 -6.24
C TRP A 213 -8.72 0.22 -6.32
N PHE A 214 -9.78 -0.47 -6.71
CA PHE A 214 -9.77 -1.88 -7.04
C PHE A 214 -10.10 -2.10 -8.52
N LEU A 215 -9.17 -2.75 -9.21
CA LEU A 215 -9.31 -3.13 -10.61
C LEU A 215 -9.49 -4.64 -10.71
N THR A 216 -10.49 -5.06 -11.49
CA THR A 216 -10.66 -6.48 -11.80
C THR A 216 -11.25 -6.70 -13.19
N THR A 217 -11.06 -7.91 -13.72
CA THR A 217 -11.63 -8.30 -15.01
C THR A 217 -13.16 -8.35 -14.94
N SER A 218 -13.84 -7.68 -15.87
CA SER A 218 -15.31 -7.66 -15.91
C SER A 218 -15.93 -8.88 -16.61
N SER A 219 -15.13 -9.59 -17.39
CA SER A 219 -15.53 -10.75 -18.18
C SER A 219 -14.31 -11.52 -18.67
N THR A 220 -14.53 -12.65 -19.33
CA THR A 220 -13.48 -13.42 -20.00
C THR A 220 -12.95 -12.72 -21.26
N SER A 221 -13.71 -11.77 -21.84
CA SER A 221 -13.33 -11.04 -23.06
C SER A 221 -12.18 -10.08 -22.84
N ASN A 222 -11.18 -10.14 -23.72
CA ASN A 222 -10.03 -9.22 -23.75
C ASN A 222 -10.39 -7.80 -24.22
N LEU A 223 -11.46 -7.66 -25.00
CA LEU A 223 -11.89 -6.39 -25.59
C LEU A 223 -12.80 -5.58 -24.65
N ALA A 224 -13.29 -6.20 -23.57
CA ALA A 224 -14.16 -5.52 -22.62
C ALA A 224 -13.36 -4.58 -21.68
N GLN A 225 -14.06 -3.57 -21.18
CA GLN A 225 -13.56 -2.70 -20.11
C GLN A 225 -13.48 -3.47 -18.80
N ALA A 226 -12.41 -3.27 -18.04
CA ALA A 226 -12.28 -3.77 -16.67
C ALA A 226 -13.32 -3.15 -15.74
N THR A 227 -13.62 -3.83 -14.64
CA THR A 227 -14.36 -3.25 -13.51
C THR A 227 -13.37 -2.43 -12.69
N LYS A 228 -13.76 -1.20 -12.37
CA LYS A 228 -12.98 -0.23 -11.60
C LYS A 228 -13.85 0.21 -10.43
N THR A 229 -13.47 -0.15 -9.23
CA THR A 229 -14.26 0.10 -8.03
C THR A 229 -13.49 1.06 -7.13
N PRO A 230 -14.03 2.26 -6.85
CA PRO A 230 -13.41 3.16 -5.88
C PRO A 230 -13.52 2.54 -4.48
N PHE A 231 -12.51 2.79 -3.64
CA PHE A 231 -12.64 2.58 -2.21
C PHE A 231 -13.21 3.83 -1.56
N GLY A 232 -14.17 3.65 -0.67
CA GLY A 232 -14.83 4.76 -0.02
C GLY A 232 -16.07 4.36 0.75
N VAL A 233 -16.78 5.37 1.22
CA VAL A 233 -18.08 5.24 1.89
C VAL A 233 -19.03 6.21 1.20
N ASP A 234 -20.13 5.68 0.67
CA ASP A 234 -21.21 6.50 0.11
C ASP A 234 -21.94 7.18 1.28
N LEU A 235 -21.54 8.42 1.60
CA LEU A 235 -22.05 9.16 2.74
C LEU A 235 -23.39 9.81 2.40
N ASN A 236 -23.57 10.21 1.15
CA ASN A 236 -24.75 10.90 0.67
C ASN A 236 -25.88 9.95 0.18
N HIS A 237 -25.59 8.66 0.07
CA HIS A 237 -26.48 7.58 -0.38
C HIS A 237 -26.97 7.72 -1.83
N ASP A 238 -26.14 8.27 -2.73
CA ASP A 238 -26.45 8.42 -4.16
C ASP A 238 -26.01 7.22 -5.02
N GLY A 239 -25.34 6.24 -4.41
CA GLY A 239 -24.85 5.03 -5.06
C GLY A 239 -23.51 5.21 -5.78
N VAL A 240 -22.83 6.34 -5.61
CA VAL A 240 -21.54 6.67 -6.21
C VAL A 240 -20.57 7.12 -5.11
N ILE A 241 -19.28 6.83 -5.27
CA ILE A 241 -18.24 7.40 -4.40
C ILE A 241 -17.73 8.68 -5.07
N GLY A 242 -18.07 9.82 -4.48
CA GLY A 242 -17.70 11.15 -4.95
C GLY A 242 -16.61 11.85 -4.11
N ALA A 243 -16.51 13.16 -4.30
CA ALA A 243 -15.57 13.99 -3.56
C ALA A 243 -15.86 13.93 -2.04
N GLY A 244 -14.84 13.68 -1.24
CA GLY A 244 -14.97 13.51 0.21
C GLY A 244 -15.44 12.12 0.65
N GLU A 245 -15.77 11.23 -0.29
CA GLU A 245 -16.26 9.87 0.00
C GLU A 245 -15.20 8.80 -0.27
N PHE A 246 -14.08 9.16 -0.89
CA PHE A 246 -12.94 8.27 -1.13
C PHE A 246 -12.19 7.91 0.15
N THR A 247 -11.81 6.64 0.27
CA THR A 247 -10.71 6.23 1.14
C THR A 247 -9.42 6.85 0.60
N LYS A 248 -8.73 7.60 1.47
CA LYS A 248 -7.50 8.31 1.15
C LYS A 248 -6.28 7.55 1.66
N VAL A 249 -5.23 7.56 0.84
CA VAL A 249 -3.90 7.03 1.17
C VAL A 249 -2.90 8.17 1.16
N THR A 250 -2.16 8.34 2.25
CA THR A 250 -1.17 9.43 2.39
C THR A 250 0.07 8.91 3.10
N LEU A 251 1.25 9.21 2.57
CA LEU A 251 2.53 8.98 3.25
C LEU A 251 3.14 10.32 3.62
N SER A 252 3.32 10.59 4.92
CA SER A 252 3.96 11.82 5.39
C SER A 252 5.48 11.82 5.14
N GLN A 253 6.10 12.99 5.16
CA GLN A 253 7.57 13.12 5.08
C GLN A 253 8.30 12.48 6.27
N ASP A 254 7.61 12.32 7.41
CA ASP A 254 8.13 11.64 8.59
C ASP A 254 8.06 10.10 8.48
N GLY A 255 7.48 9.57 7.39
CA GLY A 255 7.35 8.14 7.16
C GLY A 255 6.11 7.52 7.79
N VAL A 256 5.05 8.31 7.99
CA VAL A 256 3.77 7.78 8.49
C VAL A 256 2.83 7.55 7.30
N LEU A 257 2.62 6.29 6.93
CA LEU A 257 1.61 5.89 5.95
C LEU A 257 0.25 5.79 6.66
N SER A 258 -0.79 6.37 6.07
CA SER A 258 -2.16 6.23 6.55
C SER A 258 -3.11 5.88 5.42
N ILE A 259 -4.00 4.92 5.66
CA ILE A 259 -5.15 4.60 4.81
C ILE A 259 -6.39 4.86 5.65
N THR A 260 -7.22 5.83 5.25
CA THR A 260 -8.36 6.28 6.05
C THR A 260 -9.60 6.44 5.18
N SER A 261 -10.67 5.78 5.57
CA SER A 261 -12.01 5.99 5.03
C SER A 261 -12.65 7.23 5.65
N PRO A 262 -13.46 7.97 4.88
CA PRO A 262 -14.11 9.16 5.40
C PRO A 262 -15.13 8.78 6.47
N VAL A 263 -15.39 9.74 7.35
CA VAL A 263 -16.36 9.61 8.43
C VAL A 263 -17.50 10.60 8.20
N PRO A 264 -18.77 10.21 8.42
CA PRO A 264 -19.88 11.14 8.40
C PRO A 264 -19.64 12.28 9.39
N GLU A 265 -19.81 13.53 8.95
CA GLU A 265 -19.72 14.73 9.79
C GLU A 265 -20.93 14.90 10.74
N ALA A 266 -21.49 13.79 11.26
CA ALA A 266 -22.76 13.79 11.98
C ALA A 266 -22.74 14.70 13.23
N ASP A 267 -21.57 14.90 13.85
CA ASP A 267 -21.46 15.68 15.07
C ASP A 267 -21.34 17.20 14.84
N THR A 268 -20.86 17.69 13.69
CA THR A 268 -20.69 19.14 13.48
C THR A 268 -22.03 19.85 13.49
N TRP A 269 -23.05 19.28 12.84
CA TRP A 269 -24.39 19.87 12.75
C TRP A 269 -25.22 19.62 14.00
N ALA A 270 -25.12 18.44 14.60
CA ALA A 270 -25.79 18.14 15.87
C ALA A 270 -25.22 18.98 17.02
N MET A 271 -23.89 19.18 17.07
CA MET A 271 -23.23 20.03 18.07
C MET A 271 -23.44 21.51 17.78
N LEU A 272 -23.51 21.93 16.52
CA LEU A 272 -23.92 23.29 16.16
C LEU A 272 -25.37 23.55 16.60
N LEU A 273 -26.29 22.62 16.34
CA LEU A 273 -27.70 22.74 16.73
C LEU A 273 -27.86 22.70 18.25
N ALA A 274 -27.14 21.82 18.95
CA ALA A 274 -27.10 21.78 20.41
C ALA A 274 -26.51 23.06 21.00
N GLY A 275 -25.43 23.57 20.40
CA GLY A 275 -24.80 24.84 20.77
C GLY A 275 -25.73 26.04 20.58
N LEU A 276 -26.42 26.12 19.45
CA LEU A 276 -27.43 27.14 19.17
C LEU A 276 -28.66 27.00 20.09
N GLY A 277 -29.08 25.77 20.39
CA GLY A 277 -30.16 25.48 21.34
C GLY A 277 -29.83 25.96 22.75
N MET A 278 -28.60 25.75 23.21
CA MET A 278 -28.13 26.26 24.49
C MET A 278 -28.03 27.79 24.52
N LEU A 279 -27.52 28.42 23.46
CA LEU A 279 -27.47 29.88 23.33
C LEU A 279 -28.88 30.49 23.35
N GLY A 280 -29.82 29.91 22.60
CA GLY A 280 -31.23 30.32 22.59
C GLY A 280 -31.88 30.22 23.97
N ALA A 281 -31.62 29.14 24.71
CA ALA A 281 -32.11 28.96 26.07
C ALA A 281 -31.51 30.01 27.05
N MET A 282 -30.23 30.36 26.91
CA MET A 282 -29.59 31.39 27.72
C MET A 282 -30.13 32.80 27.45
N VAL A 283 -30.35 33.15 26.18
CA VAL A 283 -30.96 34.44 25.80
C VAL A 283 -32.39 34.55 26.31
N ARG A 284 -33.18 33.47 26.20
CA ARG A 284 -34.55 33.44 26.74
C ARG A 284 -34.57 33.61 28.27
N ARG A 285 -33.60 33.03 28.99
CA ARG A 285 -33.47 33.19 30.44
C ARG A 285 -33.11 34.61 30.86
N ARG A 286 -32.38 35.36 30.01
CA ARG A 286 -32.01 36.76 30.26
C ARG A 286 -33.11 37.77 29.90
N ALA A 287 -33.97 37.46 28.92
CA ALA A 287 -35.07 38.34 28.53
C ALA A 287 -36.34 38.19 29.41
N GLY A 288 -36.41 37.12 30.21
CA GLY A 288 -37.52 36.86 31.15
C GLY A 288 -37.25 37.31 32.60
N ALA A 289 -36.17 38.06 32.84
CA ALA A 289 -35.83 38.72 34.10
C ALA A 289 -35.76 40.23 33.87
#